data_AF-A0A3C2DU99-F1
#
_entry.id   AF-A0A3C2DU99-F1
#
_cell.length_a   1.000
_cell.length_b   1.000
_cell.length_c   1.000
_cell.angle_alpha   90.00
_cell.angle_beta   90.00
_cell.angle_gamma   90.00
#
_symmetry.space_group_name_H-M   'P 1'
#
loop_
_entity.id
_entity.type
_entity.pdbx_description
1 polymer ?
#
loop_
_entity_poly.entity_id
_entity_poly.type
_entity_poly.pdbx_seq_one_letter_code
_entity_poly.pdbx_strand_id
1 'polypeptide(L)'
;ILANLGSPYGIADIICGSAATLLAAVFTYLTRNVRVKGLPLLAPVFSVVFNAVTVGAEITVFLPEGFTFKGFLIQAAFVGLGELVVCYAAGMPLCAAINKTGLRKYLK
;
A
#
# COMPACT_ATOMS: atom_id res chain seq x y z
N ILE A 1 -5.08 1.31 12.95
CA ILE A 1 -5.55 0.99 14.33
C ILE A 1 -7.06 0.75 14.35
N LEU A 2 -7.93 1.72 14.03
CA LEU A 2 -9.39 1.52 13.97
C LEU A 2 -9.82 0.41 12.99
N ALA A 3 -9.16 0.31 11.83
CA ALA A 3 -9.41 -0.75 10.86
C ALA A 3 -9.04 -2.17 11.37
N ASN A 4 -8.15 -2.27 12.37
CA ASN A 4 -7.65 -3.56 12.87
C ASN A 4 -8.29 -4.01 14.19
N LEU A 5 -9.21 -3.22 14.76
CA LEU A 5 -9.92 -3.58 16.00
C LEU A 5 -11.02 -4.63 15.80
N GLY A 6 -11.47 -4.82 14.55
CA GLY A 6 -12.40 -5.90 14.15
C GLY A 6 -11.72 -7.04 13.38
N SER A 7 -10.38 -7.03 13.30
CA SER A 7 -9.62 -8.06 12.60
C SER A 7 -9.70 -9.39 13.37
N PRO A 8 -10.08 -10.52 12.74
CA PRO A 8 -10.11 -11.82 13.42
C PRO A 8 -8.72 -12.36 13.78
N TYR A 9 -7.65 -11.63 13.44
CA TYR A 9 -6.24 -12.03 13.54
C TYR A 9 -5.50 -11.52 14.80
N GLY A 10 -6.18 -10.79 15.70
CA GLY A 10 -5.65 -10.42 17.03
C GLY A 10 -4.53 -9.36 17.04
N ILE A 11 -3.75 -9.32 18.13
CA ILE A 11 -2.71 -8.28 18.39
C ILE A 11 -1.48 -8.38 17.45
N ALA A 12 -1.15 -9.59 16.97
CA ALA A 12 0.02 -9.80 16.11
C ALA A 12 -0.13 -9.10 14.75
N ASP A 13 -1.33 -9.12 14.19
CA ASP A 13 -1.69 -8.46 12.94
C ASP A 13 -1.70 -6.92 13.08
N ILE A 14 -2.11 -6.44 14.25
CA ILE A 14 -1.99 -5.02 14.61
C ILE A 14 -0.52 -4.60 14.66
N ILE A 15 0.37 -5.37 15.28
CA ILE A 15 1.78 -4.95 15.43
C ILE A 15 2.53 -5.08 14.11
N CYS A 16 2.42 -6.22 13.42
CA CYS A 16 3.15 -6.47 12.19
C CYS A 16 2.60 -5.62 11.03
N GLY A 17 1.29 -5.50 10.91
CA GLY A 17 0.65 -4.63 9.92
C GLY A 17 0.91 -3.15 10.19
N SER A 18 0.92 -2.71 11.45
CA SER A 18 1.30 -1.31 11.78
C SER A 18 2.77 -1.05 11.48
N ALA A 19 3.66 -2.00 11.74
CA ALA A 19 5.08 -1.88 11.42
C ALA A 19 5.32 -1.84 9.91
N ALA A 20 4.65 -2.70 9.13
CA ALA A 20 4.71 -2.69 7.68
C ALA A 20 4.18 -1.37 7.10
N THR A 21 3.06 -0.87 7.63
CA THR A 21 2.49 0.44 7.23
C THR A 21 3.42 1.59 7.59
N LEU A 22 4.06 1.53 8.76
CA LEU A 22 5.03 2.54 9.20
C LEU A 22 6.26 2.54 8.29
N LEU A 23 6.80 1.38 7.95
CA LEU A 23 7.92 1.25 7.01
C LEU A 23 7.52 1.76 5.63
N ALA A 24 6.34 1.39 5.12
CA ALA A 24 5.81 1.90 3.86
C ALA A 24 5.73 3.42 3.88
N ALA A 25 5.22 4.02 4.95
CA ALA A 25 5.13 5.46 5.12
C ALA A 25 6.51 6.12 5.18
N VAL A 26 7.47 5.53 5.88
CA VAL A 26 8.86 6.03 5.97
C VAL A 26 9.52 6.00 4.59
N PHE A 27 9.48 4.89 3.87
CA PHE A 27 10.08 4.80 2.53
C PHE A 27 9.38 5.70 1.52
N THR A 28 8.06 5.83 1.60
CA THR A 28 7.27 6.79 0.80
C THR A 28 7.70 8.23 1.08
N TYR A 29 7.89 8.58 2.36
CA TYR A 29 8.34 9.90 2.78
C TYR A 29 9.78 10.18 2.33
N LEU A 30 10.69 9.22 2.49
CA LEU A 30 12.09 9.35 2.06
C LEU A 30 12.20 9.53 0.55
N THR A 31 11.37 8.84 -0.22
CA THR A 31 11.36 8.93 -1.69
C THR A 31 10.46 10.03 -2.25
N ARG A 32 9.82 10.85 -1.40
CA ARG A 32 8.89 11.93 -1.83
C ARG A 32 9.52 12.99 -2.74
N ASN A 33 10.85 13.15 -2.64
CA ASN A 33 11.62 14.10 -3.43
C ASN A 33 12.02 13.53 -4.80
N VAL A 34 11.95 12.21 -4.99
CA VAL A 34 12.24 11.55 -6.27
C VAL A 34 10.99 11.65 -7.15
N ARG A 35 10.95 12.70 -7.98
CA ARG A 35 9.84 12.99 -8.87
C ARG A 35 10.28 12.84 -10.32
N VAL A 36 9.55 12.03 -11.07
CA VAL A 36 9.74 11.90 -12.51
C VAL A 36 8.62 12.68 -13.18
N LYS A 37 8.97 13.65 -14.05
CA LYS A 37 8.02 14.57 -14.70
C LYS A 37 7.10 15.31 -13.72
N GLY A 38 7.62 15.67 -12.53
CA GLY A 38 6.87 16.39 -11.50
C GLY A 38 5.96 15.52 -10.62
N LEU A 39 5.85 14.22 -10.91
CA LEU A 39 4.99 13.29 -10.20
C LEU A 39 5.82 12.28 -9.37
N PRO A 40 5.37 11.93 -8.15
CA PRO A 40 6.10 11.03 -7.26
C PRO A 40 5.84 9.55 -7.62
N LEU A 41 6.36 9.09 -8.75
CA LEU A 41 6.12 7.72 -9.24
C LEU A 41 6.63 6.61 -8.30
N LEU A 42 7.66 6.87 -7.49
CA LEU A 42 8.22 5.87 -6.56
C LEU A 42 7.42 5.76 -5.26
N ALA A 43 6.72 6.82 -4.85
CA ALA A 43 5.96 6.86 -3.61
C ALA A 43 4.93 5.71 -3.51
N PRO A 44 4.06 5.46 -4.50
CA PRO A 44 3.09 4.38 -4.41
C PRO A 44 3.72 2.98 -4.47
N VAL A 45 4.91 2.81 -5.04
CA VAL A 45 5.56 1.49 -5.15
C VAL A 45 5.81 0.87 -3.78
N PHE A 46 6.29 1.66 -2.83
CA PHE A 46 6.55 1.16 -1.48
C PHE A 46 5.24 0.76 -0.79
N SER A 47 4.18 1.57 -0.90
CA SER A 47 2.84 1.21 -0.40
C SER A 47 2.37 -0.12 -0.96
N VAL A 48 2.42 -0.27 -2.29
CA VAL A 48 2.01 -1.49 -3.00
C VAL A 48 2.79 -2.71 -2.51
N VAL A 49 4.11 -2.60 -2.35
CA VAL A 49 4.94 -3.74 -1.93
C VAL A 49 4.62 -4.17 -0.50
N PHE A 50 4.56 -3.22 0.45
CA PHE A 50 4.30 -3.56 1.84
C PHE A 50 2.87 -4.08 2.04
N ASN A 51 1.88 -3.49 1.38
CA ASN A 51 0.49 -3.96 1.44
C ASN A 51 0.32 -5.31 0.74
N ALA A 52 0.95 -5.54 -0.42
CA ALA A 52 0.94 -6.84 -1.09
C ALA A 52 1.46 -7.96 -0.18
N VAL A 53 2.57 -7.71 0.53
CA VAL A 53 3.14 -8.69 1.47
C VAL A 53 2.25 -8.89 2.68
N THR A 54 1.78 -7.81 3.31
CA THR A 54 1.03 -7.90 4.56
C THR A 54 -0.36 -8.49 4.33
N VAL A 55 -1.13 -7.90 3.40
CA VAL A 55 -2.49 -8.35 3.07
C VAL A 55 -2.47 -9.69 2.34
N GLY A 56 -1.46 -9.93 1.48
CA GLY A 56 -1.28 -11.23 0.85
C GLY A 56 -1.05 -12.36 1.85
N ALA A 57 -0.25 -12.10 2.90
CA ALA A 57 -0.05 -13.04 4.00
C ALA A 57 -1.33 -13.23 4.82
N GLU A 58 -2.01 -12.14 5.17
CA GLU A 58 -3.27 -12.14 5.91
C GLU A 58 -4.33 -13.02 5.22
N ILE A 59 -4.60 -12.77 3.92
CA ILE A 59 -5.59 -13.54 3.16
C ILE A 59 -5.22 -15.03 3.14
N THR A 60 -3.94 -15.34 2.93
CA THR A 60 -3.47 -16.73 2.82
C THR A 60 -3.59 -17.49 4.14
N VAL A 61 -3.41 -16.83 5.29
CA VAL A 61 -3.60 -17.46 6.60
C VAL A 61 -5.06 -17.84 6.85
N PHE A 62 -6.03 -17.09 6.30
CA PHE A 62 -7.47 -17.39 6.41
C PHE A 62 -8.06 -18.21 5.28
N LEU A 63 -7.24 -18.66 4.32
CA LEU A 63 -7.70 -19.70 3.42
C LEU A 63 -7.96 -20.98 4.22
N PRO A 64 -9.03 -21.74 3.89
CA PRO A 64 -9.36 -22.98 4.58
C PRO A 64 -8.26 -24.06 4.49
N GLU A 65 -7.34 -23.91 3.53
CA GLU A 65 -6.16 -24.77 3.35
C GLU A 65 -4.99 -24.41 4.30
N GLY A 66 -5.10 -23.32 5.05
CA GLY A 66 -4.03 -22.76 5.88
C GLY A 66 -2.95 -22.05 5.07
N PHE A 67 -1.89 -21.59 5.74
CA PHE A 67 -0.82 -20.85 5.07
C PHE A 67 -0.02 -21.73 4.13
N THR A 68 -0.14 -21.50 2.82
CA THR A 68 0.73 -22.10 1.81
C THR A 68 1.55 -21.03 1.10
N PHE A 69 2.83 -21.30 0.86
CA PHE A 69 3.70 -20.34 0.18
C PHE A 69 3.21 -20.00 -1.24
N LYS A 70 2.59 -20.96 -1.93
CA LYS A 70 1.96 -20.73 -3.23
C LYS A 70 0.72 -19.83 -3.13
N GLY A 71 -0.16 -20.07 -2.16
CA GLY A 71 -1.32 -19.21 -1.89
C GLY A 71 -0.88 -17.78 -1.58
N PHE A 72 0.15 -17.64 -0.75
CA PHE A 72 0.74 -16.34 -0.42
C PHE A 72 1.20 -15.57 -1.65
N LEU A 73 1.99 -16.20 -2.52
CA LEU A 73 2.49 -15.53 -3.73
C LEU A 73 1.36 -15.10 -4.66
N ILE A 74 0.32 -15.93 -4.82
CA ILE A 74 -0.83 -15.61 -5.65
C ILE A 74 -1.59 -14.42 -5.05
N GLN A 75 -1.93 -14.47 -3.76
CA GLN A 75 -2.69 -13.42 -3.10
C GLN A 75 -1.90 -12.11 -3.03
N ALA A 76 -0.62 -12.16 -2.69
CA ALA A 76 0.26 -10.99 -2.70
C ALA A 76 0.37 -10.38 -4.10
N ALA A 77 0.48 -11.21 -5.16
CA ALA A 77 0.50 -10.71 -6.53
C ALA A 77 -0.82 -10.04 -6.93
N PHE A 78 -1.97 -10.62 -6.57
CA PHE A 78 -3.28 -10.04 -6.84
C PHE A 78 -3.48 -8.69 -6.12
N VAL A 79 -3.14 -8.63 -4.83
CA VAL A 79 -3.21 -7.39 -4.05
C VAL A 79 -2.26 -6.34 -4.64
N GLY A 80 -1.00 -6.72 -4.87
CA GLY A 80 0.01 -5.83 -5.42
C GLY A 80 -0.36 -5.28 -6.80
N LEU A 81 -0.86 -6.13 -7.70
CA LEU A 81 -1.33 -5.69 -9.02
C LEU A 81 -2.56 -4.78 -8.92
N GLY A 82 -3.53 -5.12 -8.07
CA GLY A 82 -4.71 -4.29 -7.86
C GLY A 82 -4.36 -2.89 -7.35
N GLU A 83 -3.52 -2.83 -6.31
CA GLU A 83 -3.10 -1.56 -5.72
C GLU A 83 -2.22 -0.76 -6.68
N LEU A 84 -1.32 -1.42 -7.44
CA LEU A 84 -0.54 -0.77 -8.50
C LEU A 84 -1.47 -0.14 -9.53
N VAL A 85 -2.45 -0.87 -10.04
CA VAL A 85 -3.42 -0.34 -11.00
C VAL A 85 -4.16 0.86 -10.42
N VAL A 86 -4.66 0.78 -9.18
CA VAL A 86 -5.39 1.90 -8.57
C VAL A 86 -4.49 3.12 -8.34
N CYS A 87 -3.30 2.94 -7.78
CA CYS A 87 -2.37 4.03 -7.51
C CYS A 87 -1.90 4.74 -8.80
N TYR A 88 -1.64 3.99 -9.87
CA TYR A 88 -1.18 4.58 -11.13
C TYR A 88 -2.31 5.04 -12.05
N ALA A 89 -3.43 4.32 -12.12
CA ALA A 89 -4.55 4.68 -13.00
C ALA A 89 -5.46 5.76 -12.40
N ALA A 90 -5.61 5.83 -11.07
CA ALA A 90 -6.41 6.86 -10.40
C ALA A 90 -5.55 7.88 -9.63
N GLY A 91 -4.57 7.42 -8.85
CA GLY A 91 -3.74 8.30 -8.03
C GLY A 91 -2.88 9.29 -8.84
N MET A 92 -2.31 8.83 -9.95
CA MET A 92 -1.44 9.67 -10.77
C MET A 92 -2.20 10.74 -11.58
N PRO A 93 -3.34 10.45 -12.24
CA PRO A 93 -4.16 11.50 -12.84
C PRO A 93 -4.67 12.53 -11.84
N LEU A 94 -5.06 12.09 -10.64
CA LEU A 94 -5.47 13.00 -9.58
C LEU A 94 -4.31 13.92 -9.15
N CYS A 95 -3.11 13.36 -8.95
CA CYS A 95 -1.92 14.14 -8.63
C CYS A 95 -1.58 15.14 -9.75
N ALA A 96 -1.71 14.75 -11.01
CA ALA A 96 -1.52 15.63 -12.15
C ALA A 96 -2.56 16.76 -12.18
N ALA A 97 -3.84 16.45 -11.91
CA ALA A 97 -4.90 17.44 -11.82
C ALA A 97 -4.65 18.47 -10.71
N ILE A 98 -4.28 18.03 -9.50
CA ILE A 98 -3.96 18.90 -8.37
C ILE A 98 -2.78 19.84 -8.69
N ASN A 99 -1.76 19.33 -9.39
CA ASN A 99 -0.63 20.15 -9.80
C ASN A 99 -1.01 21.19 -10.87
N LYS A 100 -1.96 20.87 -11.77
CA LYS A 100 -2.45 21.79 -12.81
C LYS A 100 -3.39 22.87 -12.27
N THR A 101 -4.24 22.56 -11.30
CA THR A 101 -5.24 23.49 -10.76
C THR A 101 -4.70 24.42 -9.67
N GLY A 102 -3.45 24.24 -9.24
CA GLY A 102 -2.85 25.05 -8.17
C GLY A 102 -3.40 24.76 -6.77
N LEU A 103 -4.28 23.76 -6.62
CA LEU A 103 -4.86 23.32 -5.35
C LEU A 103 -3.81 22.94 -4.31
N ARG A 104 -2.61 22.60 -4.77
CA ARG A 104 -1.45 22.35 -3.92
C ARG A 104 -1.12 23.49 -2.95
N LYS A 105 -1.53 24.74 -3.25
CA LYS A 105 -1.34 25.88 -2.32
C LYS A 105 -2.19 25.77 -1.04
N TYR A 106 -3.26 24.99 -1.06
CA TYR A 106 -4.18 24.80 0.07
C TYR A 106 -3.93 23.50 0.86
N LEU A 107 -3.11 22.59 0.35
CA LEU A 107 -2.80 21.29 0.96
C LEU A 107 -1.51 21.32 1.81
N LYS A 108 -1.29 22.39 2.57
CA LYS A 108 -0.11 22.53 3.44
C LYS A 108 -0.23 21.70 4.72
#